data_AF-A0A1M4S5Q8-F1
#
_entry.id   AF-A0A1M4S5Q8-F1
#
_cell.length_a   1.000
_cell.length_b   1.000
_cell.length_c   1.000
_cell.angle_alpha   90.00
_cell.angle_beta   90.00
_cell.angle_gamma   90.00
#
_symmetry.space_group_name_H-M   'P 1'
#
loop_
_entity.id
_entity.type
_entity.pdbx_description
1 polymer ?
#
loop_
_entity_poly.entity_id
_entity_poly.type
_entity_poly.pdbx_seq_one_letter_code
_entity_poly.pdbx_strand_id
1 'polypeptide(L)'
;MATLKIHNEKKKERKKHILSKKSKTQEKINHFENLEKGEAIKNLPLGNAGMGWLKIIFSSFNFLISLILTLLILGVYFQKPLIQSMLGSQFSLDVTNIIVLGILFLLYSIFEQFNAIYYLKRSIKGTKITAFLKFLISVIMIFTILYLIFKHGIQWFGASLFGNTSLGKNEVFYIPSIIYLTYSIFLSLLSYYDILN
;
A
#
# COMPACT_ATOMS: atom_id res chain seq x y z
N MET A 1 -15.10 -84.91 9.22
CA MET A 1 -14.20 -83.76 9.38
C MET A 1 -13.82 -83.27 7.99
N ALA A 2 -14.40 -82.15 7.53
CA ALA A 2 -13.93 -81.33 6.41
C ALA A 2 -14.85 -80.11 6.32
N THR A 3 -14.34 -78.93 6.70
CA THR A 3 -15.01 -77.64 6.57
C THR A 3 -14.59 -77.00 5.24
N LEU A 4 -15.56 -76.62 4.41
CA LEU A 4 -15.30 -75.91 3.15
C LEU A 4 -15.71 -74.43 3.28
N LYS A 5 -14.69 -73.58 3.14
CA LYS A 5 -14.70 -72.11 3.21
C LYS A 5 -15.48 -71.50 2.04
N ILE A 6 -16.33 -70.53 2.37
CA ILE A 6 -17.05 -69.66 1.42
C ILE A 6 -16.05 -68.68 0.78
N HIS A 7 -15.97 -68.69 -0.55
CA HIS A 7 -15.10 -67.83 -1.35
C HIS A 7 -15.76 -66.47 -1.59
N ASN A 8 -15.03 -65.40 -1.28
CA ASN A 8 -15.53 -64.02 -1.19
C ASN A 8 -15.09 -63.23 -2.43
N GLU A 9 -15.58 -63.58 -3.62
CA GLU A 9 -15.10 -63.00 -4.88
C GLU A 9 -15.88 -61.79 -5.41
N LYS A 10 -17.13 -61.55 -4.97
CA LYS A 10 -17.96 -60.49 -5.57
C LYS A 10 -17.66 -59.05 -5.11
N LYS A 11 -16.73 -58.83 -4.16
CA LYS A 11 -16.47 -57.49 -3.58
C LYS A 11 -15.27 -56.74 -4.18
N LYS A 12 -14.42 -57.39 -5.00
CA LYS A 12 -13.21 -56.76 -5.58
C LYS A 12 -13.44 -56.09 -6.95
N GLU A 13 -14.37 -56.57 -7.78
CA GLU A 13 -14.57 -55.99 -9.12
C GLU A 13 -15.32 -54.66 -9.11
N ARG A 14 -16.28 -54.45 -8.19
CA ARG A 14 -17.01 -53.17 -8.09
C ARG A 14 -16.13 -52.00 -7.61
N LYS A 15 -15.05 -52.25 -6.87
CA LYS A 15 -14.14 -51.17 -6.43
C LYS A 15 -13.17 -50.71 -7.54
N LYS A 16 -12.75 -51.59 -8.45
CA LYS A 16 -11.86 -51.20 -9.57
C LYS A 16 -12.56 -50.30 -10.59
N HIS A 17 -13.84 -50.54 -10.89
CA HIS A 17 -14.59 -49.69 -11.83
C HIS A 17 -14.95 -48.30 -11.28
N ILE A 18 -15.11 -48.17 -9.96
CA ILE A 18 -15.41 -46.87 -9.32
C ILE A 18 -14.13 -46.03 -9.16
N LEU A 19 -12.98 -46.63 -8.83
CA LEU A 19 -11.69 -45.92 -8.76
C LEU A 19 -11.19 -45.45 -10.14
N SER A 20 -11.38 -46.25 -11.19
CA SER A 20 -11.03 -45.88 -12.57
C SER A 20 -11.92 -44.75 -13.14
N LYS A 21 -13.21 -44.72 -12.79
CA LYS A 21 -14.08 -43.58 -13.13
C LYS A 21 -13.73 -42.33 -12.33
N LYS A 22 -13.34 -42.44 -11.04
CA LYS A 22 -12.93 -41.29 -10.23
C LYS A 22 -11.60 -40.68 -10.72
N SER A 23 -10.63 -41.51 -11.10
CA SER A 23 -9.35 -41.01 -11.64
C SER A 23 -9.53 -40.33 -13.00
N LYS A 24 -10.31 -40.91 -13.93
CA LYS A 24 -10.62 -40.28 -15.23
C LYS A 24 -11.44 -38.99 -15.11
N THR A 25 -12.22 -38.85 -14.03
CA THR A 25 -12.99 -37.61 -13.78
C THR A 25 -12.10 -36.54 -13.15
N GLN A 26 -11.21 -36.89 -12.22
CA GLN A 26 -10.20 -35.95 -11.68
C GLN A 26 -9.18 -35.52 -12.74
N GLU A 27 -8.79 -36.41 -13.65
CA GLU A 27 -7.88 -36.09 -14.75
C GLU A 27 -8.56 -35.18 -15.78
N LYS A 28 -9.85 -35.39 -16.08
CA LYS A 28 -10.65 -34.46 -16.90
C LYS A 28 -10.91 -33.11 -16.22
N ILE A 29 -11.16 -33.08 -14.91
CA ILE A 29 -11.35 -31.82 -14.16
C ILE A 29 -10.03 -31.03 -14.09
N ASN A 30 -8.89 -31.70 -13.86
CA ASN A 30 -7.58 -31.05 -13.88
C ASN A 30 -7.19 -30.59 -15.30
N HIS A 31 -7.61 -31.32 -16.34
CA HIS A 31 -7.40 -30.92 -17.73
C HIS A 31 -8.32 -29.75 -18.13
N PHE A 32 -9.54 -29.67 -17.61
CA PHE A 32 -10.45 -28.52 -17.81
C PHE A 32 -9.99 -27.30 -17.00
N GLU A 33 -9.55 -27.44 -15.75
CA GLU A 33 -8.96 -26.33 -14.98
C GLU A 33 -7.66 -25.81 -15.61
N ASN A 34 -6.84 -26.69 -16.21
CA ASN A 34 -5.64 -26.28 -16.93
C ASN A 34 -5.94 -25.69 -18.30
N LEU A 35 -7.02 -26.11 -18.97
CA LEU A 35 -7.52 -25.48 -20.19
C LEU A 35 -8.16 -24.12 -19.90
N GLU A 36 -8.93 -23.96 -18.83
CA GLU A 36 -9.49 -22.67 -18.41
C GLU A 36 -8.40 -21.71 -17.90
N LYS A 37 -7.38 -22.20 -17.19
CA LYS A 37 -6.18 -21.40 -16.90
C LYS A 37 -5.43 -21.05 -18.17
N GLY A 38 -5.30 -21.97 -19.13
CA GLY A 38 -4.64 -21.75 -20.42
C GLY A 38 -5.39 -20.79 -21.36
N GLU A 39 -6.73 -20.83 -21.38
CA GLU A 39 -7.60 -19.95 -22.17
C GLU A 39 -7.78 -18.58 -21.51
N ALA A 40 -7.88 -18.51 -20.17
CA ALA A 40 -7.83 -17.23 -19.46
C ALA A 40 -6.45 -16.54 -19.59
N ILE A 41 -5.36 -17.31 -19.74
CA ILE A 41 -4.02 -16.78 -20.06
C ILE A 41 -3.91 -16.36 -21.53
N LYS A 42 -4.60 -17.04 -22.46
CA LYS A 42 -4.63 -16.69 -23.89
C LYS A 42 -5.56 -15.51 -24.22
N ASN A 43 -6.53 -15.21 -23.37
CA ASN A 43 -7.48 -14.10 -23.56
C ASN A 43 -6.97 -12.75 -23.01
N LEU A 44 -5.72 -12.65 -22.56
CA LEU A 44 -5.05 -11.35 -22.46
C LEU A 44 -4.75 -10.88 -23.90
N PRO A 45 -5.40 -9.79 -24.37
CA PRO A 45 -5.32 -9.40 -25.77
C PRO A 45 -3.86 -9.25 -26.18
N LEU A 46 -3.46 -10.04 -27.19
CA LEU A 46 -2.12 -10.06 -27.76
C LEU A 46 -1.70 -8.68 -28.33
N GLY A 47 -2.64 -7.73 -28.44
CA GLY A 47 -2.44 -6.35 -28.88
C GLY A 47 -1.96 -5.35 -27.81
N ASN A 48 -1.75 -5.76 -26.55
CA ASN A 48 -1.44 -4.82 -25.46
C ASN A 48 0.07 -4.59 -25.19
N ALA A 49 0.96 -4.91 -26.13
CA ALA A 49 2.40 -4.70 -25.98
C ALA A 49 2.74 -3.22 -25.73
N GLY A 50 2.11 -2.30 -26.46
CA GLY A 50 2.27 -0.85 -26.26
C GLY A 50 1.89 -0.42 -24.83
N MET A 51 0.81 -0.97 -24.27
CA MET A 51 0.41 -0.67 -22.89
C MET A 51 1.38 -1.24 -21.86
N GLY A 52 2.02 -2.39 -22.16
CA GLY A 52 3.11 -2.94 -21.34
C GLY A 52 4.35 -2.04 -21.33
N TRP A 53 4.76 -1.55 -22.50
CA TRP A 53 5.89 -0.63 -22.63
C TRP A 53 5.63 0.72 -21.94
N LEU A 54 4.42 1.28 -22.08
CA LEU A 54 4.03 2.50 -21.37
C LEU A 54 4.12 2.34 -19.85
N LYS A 55 3.68 1.20 -19.31
CA LYS A 55 3.82 0.91 -17.86
C LYS A 55 5.28 0.87 -17.42
N ILE A 56 6.18 0.32 -18.23
CA ILE A 56 7.61 0.29 -17.92
C ILE A 56 8.20 1.70 -17.93
N ILE A 57 7.90 2.50 -18.95
CA ILE A 57 8.41 3.87 -19.05
C ILE A 57 7.92 4.71 -17.87
N PHE A 58 6.61 4.67 -17.59
CA PHE A 58 6.02 5.40 -16.47
C PHE A 58 6.63 4.98 -15.13
N SER A 59 6.76 3.67 -14.92
CA SER A 59 7.35 3.15 -13.68
C SER A 59 8.83 3.50 -13.53
N SER A 60 9.61 3.47 -14.60
CA SER A 60 11.01 3.91 -14.60
C SER A 60 11.13 5.40 -14.28
N PHE A 61 10.24 6.22 -14.81
CA PHE A 61 10.21 7.65 -14.51
C PHE A 61 9.85 7.93 -13.04
N ASN A 62 8.83 7.24 -12.50
CA ASN A 62 8.48 7.33 -11.07
C ASN A 62 9.62 6.89 -10.16
N PHE A 63 10.33 5.83 -10.53
CA PHE A 63 11.52 5.40 -9.80
C PHE A 63 12.62 6.46 -9.83
N LEU A 64 12.91 7.03 -11.01
CA LEU A 64 13.93 8.07 -11.15
C LEU A 64 13.59 9.32 -10.31
N ILE A 65 12.35 9.80 -10.38
CA ILE A 65 11.90 10.95 -9.58
C ILE A 65 12.02 10.63 -8.10
N SER A 66 11.54 9.46 -7.66
CA SER A 66 11.61 9.08 -6.26
C SER A 66 13.04 8.94 -5.78
N LEU A 67 13.95 8.44 -6.61
CA LEU A 67 15.38 8.35 -6.28
C LEU A 67 15.98 9.74 -6.11
N ILE A 68 15.74 10.65 -7.05
CA ILE A 68 16.23 12.03 -6.97
C ILE A 68 15.70 12.73 -5.71
N LEU A 69 14.40 12.60 -5.42
CA LEU A 69 13.79 13.18 -4.21
C LEU A 69 14.45 12.64 -2.94
N THR A 70 14.63 11.32 -2.83
CA THR A 70 15.27 10.71 -1.67
C THR A 70 16.73 11.16 -1.53
N LEU A 71 17.47 11.29 -2.63
CA LEU A 71 18.84 11.82 -2.61
C LEU A 71 18.89 13.27 -2.15
N LEU A 72 17.95 14.11 -2.59
CA LEU A 72 17.84 15.50 -2.14
C LEU A 72 17.56 15.58 -0.64
N ILE A 73 16.61 14.78 -0.13
CA ILE A 73 16.29 14.72 1.30
C ILE A 73 17.51 14.27 2.12
N LEU A 74 18.24 13.27 1.64
CA LEU A 74 19.49 12.83 2.26
C LEU A 74 20.55 13.93 2.23
N GLY A 75 20.67 14.67 1.12
CA GLY A 75 21.55 15.83 1.02
C GLY A 75 21.23 16.89 2.07
N VAL A 76 19.95 17.22 2.25
CA VAL A 76 19.49 18.14 3.31
C VAL A 76 19.81 17.60 4.70
N TYR A 77 19.65 16.29 4.92
CA TYR A 77 19.99 15.66 6.18
C TYR A 77 21.48 15.78 6.52
N PHE A 78 22.38 15.55 5.57
CA PHE A 78 23.83 15.73 5.78
C PHE A 78 24.21 17.19 6.04
N GLN A 79 23.53 18.12 5.38
CA GLN A 79 23.75 19.56 5.56
C GLN A 79 22.95 20.15 6.74
N LYS A 80 22.20 19.32 7.48
CA LYS A 80 21.36 19.75 8.59
C LYS A 80 22.09 20.67 9.59
N PRO A 81 23.32 20.39 10.04
CA PRO A 81 24.00 21.27 11.01
C PRO A 81 24.25 22.68 10.46
N LEU A 82 24.58 22.76 9.17
CA LEU A 82 24.90 23.99 8.47
C LEU A 82 23.63 24.80 8.17
N ILE A 83 22.55 24.13 7.76
CA ILE A 83 21.25 24.80 7.57
C ILE A 83 20.69 25.26 8.91
N GLN A 84 20.86 24.47 9.97
CA GLN A 84 20.41 24.80 11.32
C GLN A 84 21.17 26.00 11.90
N SER A 85 22.46 26.16 11.61
CA SER A 85 23.22 27.34 12.03
C SER A 85 22.79 28.61 11.28
N MET A 86 22.34 28.48 10.04
CA MET A 86 21.80 29.60 9.25
C MET A 86 20.38 30.01 9.68
N LEU A 87 19.52 29.06 10.03
CA LEU A 87 18.14 29.32 10.48
C LEU A 87 18.06 29.81 11.95
N GLY A 88 19.12 29.60 12.73
CA GLY A 88 19.15 29.90 14.16
C GLY A 88 18.40 28.87 15.01
N SER A 89 18.51 29.00 16.33
CA SER A 89 17.92 28.05 17.30
C SER A 89 16.39 28.10 17.39
N GLN A 90 15.75 29.03 16.68
CA GLN A 90 14.31 29.22 16.72
C GLN A 90 13.54 28.22 15.86
N PHE A 91 14.18 27.63 14.83
CA PHE A 91 13.56 26.63 13.96
C PHE A 91 14.27 25.30 14.13
N SER A 92 13.58 24.22 14.54
CA SER A 92 14.20 22.89 14.55
C SER A 92 13.99 22.20 13.21
N LEU A 93 15.07 22.00 12.45
CA LEU A 93 15.00 21.27 11.18
C LEU A 93 14.96 19.76 11.43
N ASP A 94 13.76 19.20 11.58
CA ASP A 94 13.53 17.76 11.71
C ASP A 94 13.21 17.12 10.35
N VAL A 95 14.23 16.57 9.71
CA VAL A 95 14.13 15.89 8.40
C VAL A 95 13.72 14.42 8.52
N THR A 96 13.66 13.87 9.74
CA THR A 96 13.51 12.42 9.97
C THR A 96 12.21 11.89 9.38
N ASN A 97 11.11 12.63 9.60
CA ASN A 97 9.80 12.28 9.07
C ASN A 97 9.75 12.34 7.54
N ILE A 98 10.48 13.30 6.94
CA ILE A 98 10.57 13.45 5.48
C ILE A 98 11.41 12.33 4.87
N ILE A 99 12.48 11.87 5.56
CA ILE A 99 13.27 10.71 5.14
C ILE A 99 12.41 9.45 5.10
N VAL A 100 11.60 9.21 6.15
CA VAL A 100 10.66 8.07 6.18
C VAL A 100 9.70 8.13 4.99
N LEU A 101 9.18 9.31 4.67
CA LEU A 101 8.33 9.52 3.51
C LEU A 101 9.07 9.17 2.20
N GLY A 102 10.30 9.66 2.03
CA GLY A 102 11.13 9.38 0.85
C GLY A 102 11.40 7.89 0.67
N ILE A 103 11.66 7.16 1.76
CA ILE A 103 11.82 5.70 1.74
C ILE A 103 10.52 5.01 1.28
N LEU A 104 9.36 5.45 1.78
CA LEU A 104 8.07 4.89 1.36
C LEU A 104 7.78 5.13 -0.13
N PHE A 105 8.07 6.34 -0.64
CA PHE A 105 7.98 6.63 -2.08
C PHE A 105 8.93 5.75 -2.89
N LEU A 106 10.16 5.55 -2.43
CA LEU A 106 11.14 4.72 -3.14
C LEU A 106 10.68 3.27 -3.19
N LEU A 107 10.19 2.73 -2.07
CA LEU A 107 9.63 1.39 -1.99
C LEU A 107 8.43 1.24 -2.93
N TYR A 108 7.51 2.20 -2.92
CA TYR A 108 6.37 2.21 -3.85
C TYR A 108 6.83 2.11 -5.30
N SER A 109 7.79 2.94 -5.71
CA SER A 109 8.31 2.95 -7.08
C SER A 109 9.03 1.65 -7.47
N ILE A 110 9.76 1.03 -6.53
CA ILE A 110 10.39 -0.29 -6.75
C ILE A 110 9.32 -1.36 -7.01
N PHE A 111 8.26 -1.41 -6.20
CA PHE A 111 7.17 -2.36 -6.40
C PHE A 111 6.37 -2.08 -7.68
N GLU A 112 6.26 -0.82 -8.08
CA GLU A 112 5.68 -0.44 -9.36
C GLU A 112 6.51 -0.98 -10.54
N GLN A 113 7.85 -0.92 -10.46
CA GLN A 113 8.73 -1.48 -11.49
C GLN A 113 8.58 -2.99 -11.58
N PHE A 114 8.58 -3.68 -10.43
CA PHE A 114 8.35 -5.13 -10.43
C PHE A 114 6.98 -5.48 -11.00
N ASN A 115 5.93 -4.71 -10.69
CA ASN A 115 4.61 -4.93 -11.25
C ASN A 115 4.59 -4.77 -12.78
N ALA A 116 5.23 -3.72 -13.31
CA ALA A 116 5.36 -3.52 -14.75
C ALA A 116 6.10 -4.68 -15.44
N ILE A 117 7.19 -5.17 -14.83
CA ILE A 117 7.96 -6.32 -15.33
C ILE A 117 7.13 -7.61 -15.30
N TYR A 118 6.44 -7.90 -14.19
CA TYR A 118 5.61 -9.11 -14.08
C TYR A 118 4.39 -9.08 -15.00
N TYR A 119 3.84 -7.88 -15.25
CA TYR A 119 2.78 -7.67 -16.24
C TYR A 119 3.29 -8.00 -17.65
N LEU A 120 4.47 -7.52 -18.04
CA LEU A 120 5.07 -7.82 -19.35
C LEU A 120 5.38 -9.32 -19.51
N LYS A 121 5.86 -9.96 -18.43
CA LYS A 121 6.12 -11.41 -18.37
C LYS A 121 4.83 -12.25 -18.33
N ARG A 122 3.64 -11.63 -18.34
CA ARG A 122 2.33 -12.29 -18.19
C ARG A 122 2.22 -13.18 -16.95
N SER A 123 2.96 -12.86 -15.89
CA SER A 123 2.90 -13.57 -14.62
C SER A 123 1.75 -13.05 -13.77
N ILE A 124 0.60 -13.71 -13.84
CA ILE A 124 -0.62 -13.30 -13.12
C ILE A 124 -0.37 -13.28 -11.60
N LYS A 125 0.30 -14.30 -11.05
CA LYS A 125 0.60 -14.37 -9.62
C LYS A 125 1.53 -13.23 -9.18
N GLY A 126 2.60 -12.98 -9.92
CA GLY A 126 3.55 -11.89 -9.61
C GLY A 126 2.94 -10.50 -9.71
N THR A 127 2.12 -10.27 -10.75
CA THR A 127 1.39 -9.00 -10.94
C THR A 127 0.42 -8.75 -9.79
N LYS A 128 -0.32 -9.78 -9.34
CA LYS A 128 -1.26 -9.66 -8.21
C LYS A 128 -0.55 -9.34 -6.89
N ILE A 129 0.54 -10.07 -6.58
CA ILE A 129 1.29 -9.87 -5.33
C ILE A 129 1.91 -8.47 -5.28
N THR A 130 2.57 -8.04 -6.37
CA THR A 130 3.19 -6.71 -6.43
C THR A 130 2.16 -5.58 -6.44
N ALA A 131 0.99 -5.77 -7.07
CA ALA A 131 -0.11 -4.82 -6.98
C ALA A 131 -0.65 -4.70 -5.54
N PHE A 132 -0.78 -5.81 -4.81
CA PHE A 132 -1.22 -5.79 -3.42
C PHE A 132 -0.20 -5.10 -2.49
N LEU A 133 1.10 -5.40 -2.65
CA LEU A 133 2.16 -4.72 -1.89
C LEU A 133 2.19 -3.22 -2.16
N LYS A 134 2.05 -2.84 -3.44
CA LYS A 134 1.95 -1.43 -3.85
C LYS A 134 0.74 -0.74 -3.19
N PHE A 135 -0.41 -1.42 -3.17
CA PHE A 135 -1.61 -0.91 -2.49
C PHE A 135 -1.37 -0.70 -1.00
N LEU A 136 -0.80 -1.69 -0.30
CA LEU A 136 -0.50 -1.57 1.13
C LEU A 136 0.42 -0.38 1.43
N ILE A 137 1.49 -0.22 0.66
CA ILE A 137 2.43 0.90 0.81
C ILE A 137 1.72 2.23 0.55
N SER A 138 0.86 2.31 -0.47
CA SER A 138 0.11 3.54 -0.75
C SER A 138 -0.83 3.93 0.39
N VAL A 139 -1.47 2.97 1.05
CA VAL A 139 -2.31 3.23 2.23
C VAL A 139 -1.45 3.76 3.38
N ILE A 140 -0.32 3.12 3.66
CA ILE A 140 0.63 3.59 4.68
C ILE A 140 1.13 5.00 4.37
N MET A 141 1.43 5.30 3.10
CA MET A 141 1.83 6.64 2.67
C MET A 141 0.75 7.68 2.93
N ILE A 142 -0.50 7.40 2.57
CA ILE A 142 -1.62 8.32 2.82
C ILE A 142 -1.76 8.62 4.31
N PHE A 143 -1.75 7.59 5.16
CA PHE A 143 -1.82 7.79 6.61
C PHE A 143 -0.62 8.55 7.16
N THR A 144 0.59 8.27 6.67
CA THR A 144 1.80 9.00 7.06
C THR A 144 1.72 10.47 6.67
N ILE A 145 1.29 10.78 5.44
CA ILE A 145 1.13 12.16 4.97
C ILE A 145 0.09 12.90 5.82
N LEU A 146 -1.08 12.30 6.03
CA LEU A 146 -2.12 12.89 6.88
C LEU A 146 -1.61 13.15 8.29
N TYR A 147 -0.95 12.16 8.90
CA TYR A 147 -0.35 12.30 10.22
C TYR A 147 0.65 13.46 10.28
N LEU A 148 1.53 13.60 9.29
CA LEU A 148 2.50 14.69 9.25
C LEU A 148 1.86 16.06 9.06
N ILE A 149 0.83 16.17 8.21
CA ILE A 149 0.06 17.40 8.03
C ILE A 149 -0.59 17.81 9.35
N PHE A 150 -1.28 16.89 10.04
CA PHE A 150 -1.90 17.19 11.32
C PHE A 150 -0.87 17.55 12.39
N LYS A 151 0.20 16.77 12.52
CA LYS A 151 1.25 17.02 13.51
C LYS A 151 1.90 18.39 13.30
N HIS A 152 2.38 18.68 12.09
CA HIS A 152 3.03 19.96 11.82
C HIS A 152 2.03 21.13 11.82
N GLY A 153 0.77 20.90 11.44
CA GLY A 153 -0.29 21.89 11.56
C GLY A 153 -0.57 22.27 13.02
N ILE A 154 -0.66 21.29 13.93
CA ILE A 154 -0.84 21.51 15.37
C ILE A 154 0.39 22.21 15.96
N GLN A 155 1.59 21.80 15.59
CA GLN A 155 2.83 22.46 16.03
C GLN A 155 2.90 23.92 15.57
N TRP A 156 2.51 24.20 14.32
CA TRP A 156 2.44 25.55 13.80
C TRP A 156 1.39 26.39 14.53
N PHE A 157 0.22 25.82 14.80
CA PHE A 157 -0.84 26.48 15.57
C PHE A 157 -0.38 26.82 17.00
N GLY A 158 0.27 25.87 17.68
CA GLY A 158 0.84 26.08 19.01
C GLY A 158 1.92 27.16 19.04
N ALA A 159 2.85 27.12 18.08
CA ALA A 159 3.90 28.12 17.93
C ALA A 159 3.34 29.51 17.58
N SER A 160 2.24 29.58 16.81
CA SER A 160 1.59 30.84 16.46
C SER A 160 0.85 31.48 17.64
N LEU A 161 0.27 30.68 18.55
CA LEU A 161 -0.47 31.20 19.69
C LEU A 161 0.41 31.52 20.90
N PHE A 162 1.43 30.69 21.15
CA PHE A 162 2.22 30.74 22.39
C PHE A 162 3.70 31.06 22.13
N GLY A 163 4.05 31.41 20.89
CA GLY A 163 5.44 31.62 20.48
C GLY A 163 6.27 30.34 20.55
N ASN A 164 7.58 30.47 20.37
CA ASN A 164 8.51 29.34 20.42
C ASN A 164 8.88 28.92 21.85
N THR A 165 7.91 28.91 22.76
CA THR A 165 8.07 28.57 24.18
C THR A 165 7.94 27.07 24.41
N SER A 166 8.31 26.57 25.60
CA SER A 166 8.08 25.16 25.96
C SER A 166 6.59 24.79 25.92
N LEU A 167 5.71 25.73 26.28
CA LEU A 167 4.27 25.60 26.13
C LEU A 167 3.86 25.53 24.67
N GLY A 168 4.42 26.39 23.81
CA GLY A 168 4.24 26.44 22.34
C GLY A 168 4.91 25.31 21.54
N LYS A 169 5.63 24.40 22.21
CA LYS A 169 6.10 23.11 21.65
C LYS A 169 5.33 21.88 22.17
N ASN A 170 4.48 22.02 23.19
CA ASN A 170 3.74 20.92 23.78
C ASN A 170 2.38 20.68 23.08
N GLU A 171 2.35 19.78 22.10
CA GLU A 171 1.17 19.43 21.30
C GLU A 171 -0.09 19.12 22.14
N VAL A 172 0.07 18.47 23.29
CA VAL A 172 -1.05 18.07 24.17
C VAL A 172 -1.72 19.28 24.82
N PHE A 173 -0.96 20.35 25.05
CA PHE A 173 -1.44 21.54 25.74
C PHE A 173 -2.53 22.29 24.95
N TYR A 174 -2.50 22.25 23.61
CA TYR A 174 -3.47 22.99 22.78
C TYR A 174 -4.69 22.17 22.37
N ILE A 175 -4.71 20.85 22.61
CA ILE A 175 -5.87 20.01 22.24
C ILE A 175 -7.16 20.57 22.85
N PRO A 176 -7.23 20.93 24.15
CA PRO A 176 -8.42 21.57 24.71
C PRO A 176 -8.74 22.90 24.03
N SER A 177 -7.73 23.75 23.78
CA SER A 177 -7.91 25.07 23.15
C SER A 177 -8.46 24.96 21.72
N ILE A 178 -8.00 23.98 20.93
CA ILE A 178 -8.51 23.70 19.57
C ILE A 178 -9.97 23.25 19.63
N ILE A 179 -10.34 22.39 20.60
CA ILE A 179 -11.71 21.95 20.79
C ILE A 179 -12.62 23.13 21.16
N TYR A 180 -12.20 23.97 22.12
CA TYR A 180 -12.96 25.15 22.52
C TYR A 180 -13.11 26.17 21.38
N LEU A 181 -12.06 26.37 20.58
CA LEU A 181 -12.11 27.25 19.41
C LEU A 181 -13.13 26.74 18.38
N THR A 182 -13.07 25.45 18.06
CA THR A 182 -13.98 24.81 17.10
C THR A 182 -15.43 24.89 17.58
N TYR A 183 -15.65 24.63 18.87
CA TYR A 183 -16.96 24.75 19.50
C TYR A 183 -17.49 26.19 19.48
N SER A 184 -16.63 27.18 19.73
CA SER A 184 -16.99 28.60 19.68
C SER A 184 -17.40 29.05 18.26
N ILE A 185 -16.68 28.57 17.24
CA ILE A 185 -17.05 28.82 15.83
C ILE A 185 -18.42 28.20 15.53
N PHE A 186 -18.67 26.97 16.00
CA PHE A 186 -19.95 26.30 15.82
C PHE A 186 -21.10 27.07 16.48
N LEU A 187 -20.92 27.51 17.72
CA LEU A 187 -21.87 28.38 18.44
C LEU A 187 -22.13 29.69 17.72
N SER A 188 -21.07 30.33 17.18
CA SER A 188 -21.20 31.57 16.43
C SER A 188 -21.99 31.37 15.12
N LEU A 189 -21.76 30.26 14.41
CA LEU A 189 -22.52 29.89 13.21
C LEU A 189 -23.99 29.60 13.53
N LEU A 190 -24.25 28.89 14.63
CA LEU A 190 -25.61 28.62 15.12
C LEU A 190 -26.33 29.93 15.46
N SER A 191 -25.67 30.81 16.22
CA SER A 191 -26.23 32.12 16.56
C SER A 191 -26.45 33.00 15.32
N TYR A 192 -25.59 32.93 14.32
CA TYR A 192 -25.78 33.65 13.06
C TYR A 192 -26.97 33.11 12.27
N TYR A 193 -27.17 31.79 12.27
CA TYR A 193 -28.37 31.17 11.69
C TYR A 193 -29.65 31.61 12.42
N ASP A 194 -29.63 31.68 13.75
CA ASP A 194 -30.77 32.16 14.55
C ASP A 194 -31.11 33.63 14.31
N ILE A 195 -30.15 34.46 13.89
CA ILE A 195 -30.38 35.87 13.51
C ILE A 195 -31.04 36.00 12.13
N LEU A 196 -30.80 35.02 11.23
CA LEU A 196 -31.29 35.04 9.85
C LEU A 196 -32.71 34.48 9.69
N ASN A 197 -33.22 33.74 10.67
CA ASN A 197 -34.59 33.21 10.73
C ASN A 197 -35.49 34.09 11.61
#